data_AF-A0A2N5M167-F1
#
_entry.id   AF-A0A2N5M167-F1
#
_cell.length_a   1.000
_cell.length_b   1.000
_cell.length_c   1.000
_cell.angle_alpha   90.00
_cell.angle_beta   90.00
_cell.angle_gamma   90.00
#
_symmetry.space_group_name_H-M   'P 1'
#
loop_
_entity.id
_entity.type
_entity.pdbx_description
1 polymer ?
#
loop_
_entity_poly.entity_id
_entity_poly.type
_entity_poly.pdbx_seq_one_letter_code
_entity_poly.pdbx_strand_id
1 'polypeptide(L)' 'MDTVVANHILNVYRVLHLLGIRVIFTGIRPDIAAAAVQIGVSFSAIESYSNVKIAFETIRS' A
#
# COMPACT_ATOMS: atom_id res chain seq x y z
N MET A 1 -13.40 -11.85 -0.53
CA MET A 1 -12.73 -11.63 -1.83
C MET A 1 -11.64 -10.56 -1.70
N ASP A 2 -11.83 -9.53 -0.88
CA ASP A 2 -10.88 -8.42 -0.70
C ASP A 2 -9.51 -8.84 -0.14
N THR A 3 -9.45 -9.95 0.61
CA THR A 3 -8.19 -10.54 1.10
C THR A 3 -7.26 -11.00 -0.03
N VAL A 4 -7.80 -11.52 -1.14
CA VAL A 4 -6.99 -11.95 -2.30
C VAL A 4 -6.35 -10.73 -2.97
N VAL A 5 -7.12 -9.65 -3.13
CA VAL A 5 -6.64 -8.38 -3.70
C VAL A 5 -5.58 -7.75 -2.81
N ALA A 6 -5.82 -7.69 -1.50
CA ALA A 6 -4.87 -7.20 -0.51
C ALA A 6 -3.53 -7.97 -0.59
N ASN A 7 -3.60 -9.31 -0.70
CA ASN A 7 -2.41 -10.15 -0.78
C ASN A 7 -1.62 -9.91 -2.07
N HIS A 8 -2.30 -9.69 -3.21
CA HIS A 8 -1.64 -9.33 -4.47
C HIS A 8 -0.93 -7.98 -4.41
N ILE A 9 -1.60 -6.95 -3.89
CA ILE A 9 -1.01 -5.60 -3.71
C ILE A 9 0.27 -5.69 -2.88
N LEU A 10 0.25 -6.48 -1.79
CA LEU A 10 1.40 -6.68 -0.95
C LEU A 10 2.54 -7.43 -1.66
N ASN A 11 2.23 -8.46 -2.44
CA ASN A 11 3.26 -9.19 -3.17
C ASN A 11 3.98 -8.30 -4.17
N VAL A 12 3.25 -7.40 -4.84
CA VAL A 12 3.85 -6.37 -5.71
C VAL A 12 4.73 -5.43 -4.90
N TYR A 13 4.24 -4.91 -3.77
CA TYR A 13 5.04 -4.08 -2.86
C TYR A 13 6.35 -4.78 -2.45
N ARG A 14 6.29 -6.04 -2.03
CA ARG A 14 7.46 -6.82 -1.59
C ARG A 14 8.51 -6.92 -2.68
N VAL A 15 8.10 -7.26 -3.90
CA VAL A 15 9.04 -7.35 -5.04
C VAL A 15 9.70 -6.01 -5.31
N LEU A 16 8.91 -4.93 -5.39
CA LEU A 16 9.44 -3.59 -5.62
C LEU A 16 10.37 -3.12 -4.49
N HIS A 17 10.02 -3.42 -3.23
CA HIS A 17 10.83 -3.10 -2.07
C HIS A 17 12.17 -3.85 -2.06
N LEU A 18 12.18 -5.13 -2.46
CA LEU A 18 13.41 -5.91 -2.61
C LEU A 18 14.34 -5.34 -3.70
N LEU A 19 13.77 -4.67 -4.71
CA LEU A 19 14.52 -3.95 -5.74
C LEU A 19 14.99 -2.55 -5.29
N GLY A 20 14.75 -2.18 -4.03
CA GLY A 20 15.07 -0.85 -3.49
C GLY A 20 14.16 0.26 -4.01
N ILE A 21 13.02 -0.07 -4.61
CA ILE A 21 12.07 0.91 -5.14
C ILE A 21 11.16 1.39 -4.01
N ARG A 22 11.13 2.71 -3.79
CA ARG A 22 10.15 3.33 -2.91
C ARG A 22 8.78 3.34 -3.58
N VAL A 23 7.80 2.69 -2.95
CA VAL A 23 6.43 2.60 -3.45
C VAL A 23 5.50 3.42 -2.57
N ILE A 24 4.67 4.26 -3.19
CA ILE A 24 3.60 5.01 -2.52
C ILE A 24 2.28 4.55 -3.12
N PHE A 25 1.37 4.06 -2.29
CA PHE A 25 0.02 3.71 -2.71
C PHE A 25 -0.95 4.87 -2.50
N THR A 26 -1.94 5.00 -3.37
CA THR A 26 -2.93 6.08 -3.26
C THR A 26 -4.34 5.55 -3.44
N GLY A 27 -5.28 6.06 -2.67
CA GLY A 27 -6.70 5.72 -2.83
C GLY A 27 -7.05 4.28 -2.43
N ILE A 28 -6.28 3.68 -1.52
CA ILE A 28 -6.64 2.37 -0.98
C ILE A 28 -7.95 2.50 -0.20
N ARG A 29 -8.92 1.67 -0.58
CA ARG A 29 -10.21 1.63 0.11
C ARG A 29 -10.03 1.07 1.54
N PRO A 30 -10.71 1.64 2.55
CA PRO A 30 -10.52 1.23 3.95
C PRO A 30 -10.75 -0.25 4.24
N ASP A 31 -11.70 -0.88 3.52
CA ASP A 31 -12.00 -2.31 3.59
C ASP A 31 -10.80 -3.18 3.15
N ILE A 32 -10.09 -2.79 2.08
CA ILE A 32 -8.87 -3.49 1.63
C ILE A 32 -7.74 -3.34 2.66
N ALA A 33 -7.55 -2.13 3.20
CA ALA A 33 -6.55 -1.89 4.23
C ALA A 33 -6.83 -2.74 5.49
N ALA A 34 -8.09 -2.83 5.91
CA ALA A 34 -8.50 -3.69 7.02
C ALA A 34 -8.28 -5.17 6.72
N ALA A 35 -8.62 -5.64 5.52
CA ALA A 35 -8.42 -7.03 5.11
C ALA A 35 -6.93 -7.44 5.14
N ALA A 36 -6.04 -6.52 4.78
CA ALA A 36 -4.60 -6.77 4.83
C ALA A 36 -4.05 -6.89 6.25
N VAL A 37 -4.51 -6.05 7.18
CA VAL A 37 -4.14 -6.16 8.60
C VAL A 37 -4.60 -7.49 9.19
N GLN A 38 -5.80 -7.94 8.82
CA GLN A 38 -6.36 -9.23 9.28
C GLN A 38 -5.54 -10.45 8.85
N ILE A 39 -4.85 -10.40 7.70
CA ILE A 39 -4.00 -11.50 7.21
C ILE A 39 -2.56 -11.44 7.77
N GLY A 40 -2.33 -10.66 8.83
CA GLY A 40 -1.04 -10.58 9.51
C GLY A 40 -0.02 -9.68 8.81
N VAL A 41 -0.47 -8.85 7.88
CA VAL A 41 0.38 -7.95 7.11
C VAL A 41 0.22 -6.55 7.68
N SER A 42 1.28 -6.02 8.27
CA SER A 42 1.25 -4.64 8.76
C SER A 42 1.30 -3.66 7.59
N PHE A 43 0.16 -2.98 7.36
CA PHE A 43 0.07 -1.85 6.43
C PHE A 43 0.86 -0.63 6.90
N SER A 44 1.36 -0.62 8.15
CA SER A 44 2.24 0.45 8.65
C SER A 44 3.57 0.54 7.90
N ALA A 45 4.00 -0.54 7.23
CA ALA A 45 5.18 -0.53 6.36
C ALA A 45 4.90 0.05 4.96
N ILE A 46 3.62 0.23 4.61
CA ILE A 46 3.19 0.67 3.30
C ILE A 46 2.86 2.16 3.37
N GLU A 47 3.69 2.96 2.71
CA GLU A 47 3.40 4.38 2.55
C GLU A 47 2.16 4.56 1.66
N SER A 48 1.12 5.18 2.21
CA SER A 48 -0.11 5.39 1.47
C SER A 48 -0.85 6.68 1.82
N TYR A 49 -1.58 7.19 0.83
CA TYR A 49 -2.37 8.42 0.94
C TYR A 49 -3.77 8.22 0.37
N SER A 50 -4.71 9.07 0.78
CA SER A 50 -6.10 8.98 0.31
C SER A 50 -6.26 9.32 -1.18
N ASN A 51 -5.33 10.07 -1.77
CA ASN A 51 -5.35 10.40 -3.18
C ASN A 51 -3.95 10.78 -3.71
N VAL A 52 -3.84 10.85 -5.03
CA VAL A 52 -2.60 11.16 -5.76
C VAL A 52 -2.10 12.56 -5.44
N LYS A 53 -2.99 13.55 -5.27
CA LYS A 53 -2.59 14.93 -4.98
C LYS A 53 -1.77 15.01 -3.70
N ILE A 54 -2.27 14.42 -2.61
CA ILE A 54 -1.57 14.41 -1.32
C ILE A 54 -0.24 13.64 -1.42
N ALA A 55 -0.23 12.49 -2.10
CA ALA A 55 0.99 11.72 -2.31
C ALA A 55 2.05 12.50 -3.12
N PHE A 56 1.63 13.29 -4.09
CA PHE A 56 2.53 14.09 -4.90
C PHE A 56 3.15 15.24 -4.10
N GLU A 57 2.38 15.84 -3.20
CA GLU A 57 2.86 16.90 -2.29
C GLU A 57 3.98 16.39 -1.37
N THR A 58 3.96 15.12 -0.94
CA THR A 58 5.01 14.55 -0.08
C THR A 58 6.29 14.14 -0.81
N ILE A 59 6.25 14.04 -2.14
CA ILE A 59 7.46 13.78 -2.96
C ILE A 59 8.22 15.07 -3.24
N ARG A 60 7.53 16.23 -3.23
CA ARG A 60 8.11 17.51 -3.63
C ARG A 60 8.80 18.29 -2.48
N SER A 61 8.66 17.80 -1.25
CA SER A 61 9.23 18.38 -0.02
C SER A 61 10.62 17.83 0.27
#